data_AF-A0A7W0QK84-F1
#
_entry.id   AF-A0A7W0QK84-F1
#
_cell.length_a   1.000
_cell.length_b   1.000
_cell.length_c   1.000
_cell.angle_alpha   90.00
_cell.angle_beta   90.00
_cell.angle_gamma   90.00
#
_symmetry.space_group_name_H-M   'P 1'
#
loop_
_entity.id
_entity.type
_entity.pdbx_description
1 polymer ?
#
loop_
_entity_poly.entity_id
_entity_poly.type
_entity_poly.pdbx_seq_one_letter_code
_entity_poly.pdbx_strand_id
1 'polypeptide(L)' 'LQSADNDLSKRLIDFASGLTYALYGSMQRVADKVFLLTPRDVELSAEERARALERGGFYNQA' A
#
# COMPACT_ATOMS: atom_id res chain seq x y z
N LEU A 1 7.14 1.09 5.94
CA LEU A 1 8.59 1.03 5.63
C LEU A 1 9.44 1.89 6.57
N GLN A 2 8.92 2.23 7.76
CA GLN A 2 9.58 3.20 8.64
C GLN A 2 10.86 2.67 9.31
N SER A 3 10.94 1.35 9.54
CA SER A 3 12.10 0.66 10.12
C SER A 3 13.08 0.08 9.09
N ALA A 4 12.73 0.05 7.80
CA ALA A 4 13.62 -0.40 6.75
C ALA A 4 14.60 0.74 6.38
N ASP A 5 15.83 0.37 6.04
CA ASP A 5 16.76 1.32 5.45
C ASP A 5 16.27 1.79 4.07
N ASN A 6 16.93 2.81 3.53
CA ASN A 6 16.49 3.47 2.30
C ASN A 6 16.56 2.54 1.07
N ASP A 7 17.61 1.72 0.98
CA ASP A 7 17.81 0.82 -0.16
C ASP A 7 16.76 -0.29 -0.15
N LEU A 8 16.58 -0.95 1.00
CA LEU A 8 15.56 -1.96 1.17
C LEU A 8 14.14 -1.39 0.94
N SER A 9 13.88 -0.18 1.42
CA SER A 9 12.59 0.48 1.21
C SER A 9 12.28 0.68 -0.27
N LYS A 10 13.26 1.13 -1.07
CA LYS A 10 13.10 1.30 -2.53
C LYS A 10 12.83 -0.02 -3.21
N ARG A 11 13.62 -1.06 -2.91
CA ARG A 11 13.45 -2.40 -3.49
C ARG A 11 12.08 -2.99 -3.17
N LEU A 12 11.56 -2.77 -1.96
CA LEU A 12 10.21 -3.19 -1.58
C LEU A 12 9.13 -2.43 -2.33
N ILE A 13 9.31 -1.11 -2.53
CA ILE A 13 8.39 -0.29 -3.32
C ILE A 13 8.38 -0.74 -4.79
N ASP A 14 9.56 -0.97 -5.38
CA ASP A 14 9.69 -1.43 -6.75
C ASP A 14 9.04 -2.80 -6.94
N PHE A 15 9.31 -3.75 -6.04
CA PHE A 15 8.68 -5.07 -6.05
C PHE A 15 7.15 -4.97 -5.96
N ALA A 16 6.63 -4.21 -5.00
CA ALA A 16 5.20 -3.97 -4.83
C ALA A 16 4.55 -3.33 -6.06
N SER A 17 5.21 -2.32 -6.64
CA SER A 17 4.75 -1.65 -7.85
C SER A 17 4.64 -2.64 -9.02
N GLY A 18 5.63 -3.54 -9.17
CA GLY A 18 5.62 -4.61 -10.17
C GLY A 18 4.44 -5.57 -9.99
N LEU A 19 4.11 -5.95 -8.75
CA LEU A 19 2.93 -6.78 -8.47
C LEU A 19 1.63 -6.06 -8.82
N THR A 20 1.46 -4.82 -8.37
CA THR A 20 0.24 -4.06 -8.66
C THR A 20 0.07 -3.80 -10.16
N TYR A 21 1.17 -3.58 -10.88
CA TYR A 21 1.15 -3.45 -12.34
C TYR A 21 0.73 -4.75 -13.03
N ALA A 22 1.37 -5.87 -12.69
CA ALA A 22 1.10 -7.16 -13.31
C ALA A 22 -0.32 -7.68 -13.04
N LEU A 23 -0.88 -7.35 -11.87
CA LEU A 23 -2.19 -7.81 -11.42
C LEU A 23 -3.30 -6.76 -11.59
N TYR A 24 -3.05 -5.68 -12.33
CA TYR A 24 -4.01 -4.58 -12.55
C TYR A 24 -4.57 -3.98 -11.24
N GLY A 25 -3.78 -4.01 -10.18
CA GLY A 25 -4.05 -3.28 -8.94
C GLY A 25 -3.57 -1.83 -9.01
N SER A 26 -3.67 -1.13 -7.89
CA SER A 26 -3.15 0.23 -7.73
C SER A 26 -2.28 0.36 -6.48
N MET A 27 -1.36 1.31 -6.51
CA MET A 27 -0.49 1.66 -5.38
C MET A 27 -0.49 3.17 -5.19
N GLN A 28 -0.74 3.63 -3.96
CA GLN A 28 -0.78 5.05 -3.63
C GLN A 28 0.07 5.33 -2.39
N ARG A 29 0.90 6.37 -2.42
CA ARG A 29 1.56 6.86 -1.20
C ARG A 29 0.56 7.65 -0.38
N VAL A 30 0.41 7.27 0.89
CA VAL A 30 -0.62 7.83 1.78
C VAL A 30 -0.05 8.62 2.95
N ALA A 31 1.17 8.30 3.38
CA ALA A 31 1.96 9.07 4.33
C ALA A 31 3.45 8.82 4.08
N ASP A 32 4.33 9.44 4.86
CA ASP A 32 5.77 9.18 4.74
C ASP A 32 6.08 7.70 5.00
N LYS A 33 6.69 7.05 4.00
CA LYS A 33 7.02 5.61 4.03
C LYS A 33 5.82 4.68 4.29
N VAL A 34 4.60 5.14 3.98
CA VAL A 34 3.36 4.35 4.04
C VAL A 34 2.67 4.37 2.68
N PHE A 35 2.36 3.18 2.17
CA PHE A 35 1.75 2.96 0.87
C PHE A 35 0.52 2.07 1.01
N LEU A 36 -0.55 2.44 0.34
CA LEU A 36 -1.78 1.67 0.20
C LEU A 36 -1.74 0.94 -1.14
N LEU A 37 -1.81 -0.39 -1.10
CA LEU A 37 -1.95 -1.25 -2.26
C LEU A 37 -3.39 -1.72 -2.34
N THR A 38 -4.00 -1.62 -3.51
CA THR A 38 -5.39 -2.04 -3.74
C THR A 38 -5.42 -3.05 -4.89
N PRO A 39 -5.90 -4.30 -4.66
CA PRO A 39 -6.10 -5.27 -5.74
C PRO A 39 -7.12 -4.76 -6.78
N ARG A 40 -7.11 -5.36 -7.97
CA ARG A 40 -7.98 -4.97 -9.10
C ARG A 40 -9.47 -4.89 -8.73
N ASP A 41 -9.96 -5.88 -7.99
CA ASP A 41 -11.40 -6.05 -7.75
C ASP A 41 -11.86 -5.45 -6.41
N VAL A 42 -11.05 -4.56 -5.83
CA VAL A 42 -11.35 -3.87 -4.59
C VAL A 42 -11.50 -2.38 -4.87
N GLU A 43 -12.72 -1.85 -4.72
CA GLU A 43 -12.96 -0.41 -4.70
C GLU A 43 -13.09 0.06 -3.26
N LEU A 44 -12.35 1.11 -2.91
CA LEU A 44 -12.45 1.74 -1.59
C LEU A 44 -13.25 3.03 -1.72
N SER A 45 -14.35 3.10 -0.96
CA SER A 45 -15.09 4.35 -0.76
C SER A 45 -14.22 5.42 -0.09
N ALA A 46 -14.64 6.68 -0.16
CA ALA A 46 -13.92 7.79 0.48
C ALA A 46 -13.77 7.57 2.01
N GLU A 47 -14.79 6.99 2.65
CA GLU A 47 -14.77 6.67 4.07
C GLU A 47 -13.78 5.53 4.40
N GLU A 48 -13.75 4.47 3.60
CA GLU A 48 -12.80 3.37 3.78
C GLU A 48 -11.36 3.81 3.56
N ARG A 49 -11.14 4.71 2.59
CA ARG A 49 -9.85 5.37 2.39
C ARG A 49 -9.48 6.19 3.63
N ALA A 50 -10.37 7.03 4.15
CA ALA A 50 -10.12 7.80 5.36
C ALA A 50 -9.76 6.88 6.55
N ARG A 51 -10.52 5.79 6.76
CA ARG A 51 -10.23 4.80 7.81
C ARG A 51 -8.87 4.12 7.64
N ALA A 52 -8.49 3.76 6.41
CA ALA A 52 -7.19 3.16 6.09
C ALA A 52 -6.01 4.13 6.32
N LEU A 53 -6.28 5.44 6.30
CA LEU A 53 -5.29 6.50 6.56
C LEU A 53 -5.15 6.80 8.05
N GLU A 54 -6.25 6.70 8.82
CA GLU A 54 -6.28 7.04 10.25
C GLU A 54 -5.67 5.95 11.15
N ARG A 55 -5.83 4.68 10.79
CA ARG A 55 -5.22 3.55 11.51
C ARG A 55 -4.13 2.98 10.63
N GLY A 56 -2.88 3.19 11.01
CA GLY A 56 -1.67 2.63 10.37
C GLY A 56 -1.56 1.10 10.40
N GLY A 57 -2.67 0.38 10.24
CA GLY A 57 -2.77 -1.06 10.17
C GLY A 57 -4.21 -1.42 9.88
N PHE A 58 -4.45 -2.14 8.80
CA PHE A 58 -5.28 -3.35 8.75
C PHE A 58 -5.19 -3.87 7.33
N TYR A 59 -4.54 -5.03 7.14
CA TYR A 59 -4.97 -6.15 6.29
C TYR A 59 -4.04 -7.34 6.58
N ASN A 60 -4.15 -7.89 7.80
CA ASN A 60 -3.88 -9.30 8.05
C ASN A 60 -5.07 -9.82 8.86
N GLN A 61 -6.15 -10.18 8.18
CA GLN A 61 -7.17 -11.08 8.72
C GLN A 61 -6.92 -12.45 8.08
N ALA A 62 -5.99 -13.17 8.70
CA ALA A 62 -5.85 -14.62 8.67
C ALA A 62 -5.38 -15.05 10.06
#